data_AF-D7EJ57-F1
#
_entry.id   AF-D7EJ57-F1
#
_cell.length_a   1.000
_cell.length_b   1.000
_cell.length_c   1.000
_cell.angle_alpha   90.00
_cell.angle_beta   90.00
_cell.angle_gamma   90.00
#
_symmetry.space_group_name_H-M   'P 1'
#
loop_
_entity.id
_entity.type
_entity.pdbx_description
1 polymer ?
#
loop_
_entity_poly.entity_id
_entity_poly.type
_entity_poly.pdbx_seq_one_letter_code
_entity_poly.pdbx_strand_id
1 'polypeptide(L)'
;MSSRMEGHDDHDGFYMKRYLKRHVKTCLQRPTTSGAEDFRTADAQSYLAFRSVDQKFIDELRFKEGILNMRCDNIAFIAKSDPLILSFAAFYAKRHRHNHLNKVTKNKIRELARLWKDMKKYINDKNFFAALKPENFKYFVLSTQNITGCNHNSQKFEKAPSLALHMGTTLRKVCEFAFSEIQQKNHIFISGLDILKKTKDIKVLKELIKNNWNAEVSSVANENLVENQWNKPTIIPLTSDIKKLNDYVKLRAEQCADKLKKTRR
;
A
#
# COMPACT_ATOMS: atom_id res chain seq x y z
N MET A 1 -27.44 -53.10 -10.62
CA MET A 1 -26.68 -52.15 -11.47
C MET A 1 -27.05 -50.73 -11.02
N SER A 2 -26.35 -50.21 -10.02
CA SER A 2 -26.55 -48.82 -9.58
C SER A 2 -25.40 -48.01 -10.16
N SER A 3 -25.67 -47.36 -11.28
CA SER A 3 -24.68 -46.58 -12.02
C SER A 3 -24.21 -45.40 -11.18
N ARG A 4 -22.94 -45.49 -10.84
CA ARG A 4 -22.03 -44.44 -10.40
C ARG A 4 -22.12 -43.26 -11.38
N MET A 5 -22.82 -42.20 -10.98
CA MET A 5 -22.64 -40.88 -11.60
C MET A 5 -21.51 -40.19 -10.84
N GLU A 6 -20.29 -40.41 -11.32
CA GLU A 6 -19.16 -39.52 -11.06
C GLU A 6 -19.48 -38.17 -11.73
N GLY A 7 -19.95 -37.22 -10.93
CA GLY A 7 -20.08 -35.82 -11.33
C GLY A 7 -18.72 -35.15 -11.27
N HIS A 8 -18.04 -35.14 -12.40
CA HIS A 8 -16.93 -34.23 -12.70
C HIS A 8 -17.48 -32.79 -12.83
N ASP A 9 -16.68 -31.83 -12.37
CA ASP A 9 -16.68 -30.41 -12.79
C ASP A 9 -17.72 -29.45 -12.20
N ASP A 10 -17.47 -28.99 -10.96
CA ASP A 10 -18.04 -27.74 -10.42
C ASP A 10 -16.99 -26.94 -9.62
N HIS A 11 -15.76 -26.90 -10.13
CA HIS A 11 -14.62 -26.23 -9.48
C HIS A 11 -14.51 -24.73 -9.81
N ASP A 12 -15.16 -24.27 -10.87
CA ASP A 12 -15.14 -22.87 -11.35
C ASP A 12 -16.37 -22.05 -10.88
N GLY A 13 -17.02 -22.47 -9.79
CA GLY A 13 -18.18 -21.78 -9.23
C GLY A 13 -17.82 -20.44 -8.57
N PHE A 14 -18.51 -19.36 -8.93
CA PHE A 14 -18.39 -18.07 -8.24
C PHE A 14 -19.08 -18.13 -6.88
N TYR A 15 -18.31 -18.24 -5.80
CA TYR A 15 -18.83 -18.20 -4.42
C TYR A 15 -18.89 -16.77 -3.89
N MET A 16 -20.03 -16.39 -3.29
CA MET A 16 -20.10 -15.15 -2.52
C MET A 16 -19.10 -15.18 -1.35
N LYS A 17 -18.51 -14.02 -0.99
CA LYS A 17 -17.50 -13.89 0.08
C LYS A 17 -17.89 -14.58 1.39
N ARG A 18 -19.18 -14.52 1.76
CA ARG A 18 -19.74 -15.14 2.97
C ARG A 18 -19.80 -16.67 2.91
N TYR A 19 -19.87 -17.26 1.72
CA TYR A 19 -19.94 -18.70 1.50
C TYR A 19 -18.58 -19.34 1.19
N LEU A 20 -17.58 -18.54 0.80
CA LEU A 20 -16.23 -19.04 0.51
C LEU A 20 -15.61 -19.82 1.68
N LYS A 21 -15.81 -19.36 2.92
CA LYS A 21 -15.34 -20.08 4.12
C LYS A 21 -15.98 -21.45 4.29
N ARG A 22 -17.23 -21.63 3.84
CA ARG A 22 -17.94 -22.92 3.92
C ARG A 22 -17.47 -23.85 2.81
N HIS A 23 -17.40 -23.35 1.58
CA HIS A 23 -16.91 -24.10 0.42
C HIS A 23 -15.51 -24.68 0.66
N VAL A 24 -14.56 -23.89 1.19
CA VAL A 24 -13.19 -24.38 1.38
C VAL A 24 -13.11 -25.56 2.36
N LYS A 25 -14.05 -25.69 3.30
CA LYS A 25 -14.08 -26.85 4.22
C LYS A 25 -14.46 -28.15 3.49
N THR A 26 -15.22 -28.05 2.41
CA THR A 26 -15.73 -29.17 1.63
C THR A 26 -15.03 -29.31 0.27
N CYS A 27 -14.06 -28.44 -0.03
CA CYS A 27 -13.35 -28.43 -1.31
C CYS A 27 -12.38 -29.62 -1.39
N LEU A 28 -12.55 -30.44 -2.42
CA LEU A 28 -11.74 -31.64 -2.67
C LEU A 28 -10.28 -31.32 -3.03
N GLN A 29 -10.00 -30.12 -3.56
CA GLN A 29 -8.66 -29.66 -3.94
C GLN A 29 -8.01 -28.74 -2.88
N ARG A 30 -8.46 -28.82 -1.62
CA ARG A 30 -7.94 -27.96 -0.55
C ARG A 30 -6.43 -28.22 -0.32
N PRO A 31 -5.56 -27.20 -0.39
CA PRO A 31 -4.16 -27.36 -0.01
C PRO A 31 -4.05 -27.65 1.50
N THR A 32 -3.23 -28.65 1.85
CA THR A 32 -3.04 -29.20 3.21
C THR A 32 -2.27 -28.28 4.17
N THR A 33 -1.88 -27.07 3.75
CA THR A 33 -1.06 -26.17 4.56
C THR A 33 -1.84 -25.53 5.71
N SER A 34 -1.42 -25.86 6.94
CA SER A 34 -2.05 -25.55 8.22
C SER A 34 -1.99 -24.08 8.68
N GLY A 35 -1.63 -23.14 7.81
CA GLY A 35 -1.61 -21.68 8.09
C GLY A 35 -2.31 -20.82 7.03
N ALA A 36 -2.92 -21.43 6.00
CA ALA A 36 -3.45 -20.72 4.83
C ALA A 36 -4.88 -20.16 4.99
N GLU A 37 -5.49 -20.24 6.17
CA GLU A 37 -6.88 -19.80 6.39
C GLU A 37 -7.06 -18.27 6.20
N ASP A 38 -6.06 -17.48 6.59
CA ASP A 38 -6.19 -16.01 6.70
C ASP A 38 -6.16 -15.28 5.35
N PHE A 39 -5.57 -15.86 4.31
CA PHE A 39 -5.36 -15.19 3.03
C PHE A 39 -6.27 -15.66 1.89
N ARG A 40 -7.14 -16.66 2.10
CA ARG A 40 -7.99 -17.24 1.03
C ARG A 40 -8.89 -16.22 0.32
N THR A 41 -9.44 -15.27 1.08
CA THR A 41 -10.24 -14.18 0.50
C THR A 41 -9.39 -13.18 -0.28
N ALA A 42 -8.14 -12.99 0.12
CA ALA A 42 -7.18 -12.18 -0.61
C ALA A 42 -6.73 -12.88 -1.90
N ASP A 43 -6.57 -14.21 -1.87
CA ASP A 43 -6.20 -15.03 -3.03
C ASP A 43 -7.32 -15.10 -4.06
N ALA A 44 -8.57 -15.32 -3.62
CA ALA A 44 -9.73 -15.25 -4.50
C ALA A 44 -9.87 -13.86 -5.16
N GLN A 45 -9.65 -12.79 -4.39
CA GLN A 45 -9.65 -11.43 -4.94
C GLN A 45 -8.49 -11.21 -5.93
N SER A 46 -7.31 -11.76 -5.64
CA SER A 46 -6.17 -11.72 -6.56
C SER A 46 -6.51 -12.42 -7.87
N TYR A 47 -7.09 -13.62 -7.81
CA TYR A 47 -7.52 -14.36 -8.99
C TYR A 47 -8.49 -13.55 -9.86
N LEU A 48 -9.50 -12.92 -9.26
CA LEU A 48 -10.44 -12.06 -9.98
C LEU A 48 -9.76 -10.83 -10.62
N ALA A 49 -8.85 -10.18 -9.90
CA ALA A 49 -8.17 -8.97 -10.39
C ALA A 49 -7.19 -9.28 -11.54
N PHE A 50 -6.63 -10.49 -11.56
CA PHE A 50 -5.61 -10.89 -12.54
C PHE A 50 -6.16 -11.48 -13.83
N ARG A 51 -7.48 -11.59 -13.99
CA ARG A 51 -8.09 -12.11 -15.24
C ARG A 51 -7.61 -11.36 -16.49
N SER A 52 -7.19 -10.11 -16.32
CA SER A 52 -6.72 -9.21 -17.38
C SER A 52 -5.19 -9.03 -17.42
N VAL A 53 -4.43 -9.75 -16.60
CA VAL A 53 -2.96 -9.62 -16.46
C VAL A 53 -2.28 -10.93 -16.85
N ASP A 54 -1.10 -10.86 -17.47
CA ASP A 54 -0.31 -12.06 -17.84
C ASP A 54 0.03 -12.92 -16.61
N GLN A 55 -0.34 -14.20 -16.66
CA GLN A 55 -0.16 -15.16 -15.58
C GLN A 55 1.32 -15.31 -15.19
N LYS A 56 2.26 -15.23 -16.14
CA LYS A 56 3.71 -15.33 -15.85
C LYS A 56 4.19 -14.18 -14.96
N PHE A 57 3.69 -12.98 -15.21
CA PHE A 57 4.00 -11.79 -14.41
C PHE A 57 3.44 -11.93 -12.98
N ILE A 58 2.25 -12.51 -12.85
CA ILE A 58 1.62 -12.78 -11.55
C ILE A 58 2.40 -13.83 -10.75
N ASP A 59 2.87 -14.89 -11.39
CA ASP A 59 3.59 -15.97 -10.72
C ASP A 59 4.95 -15.47 -10.18
N GLU A 60 5.65 -14.59 -10.92
CA GLU A 60 6.84 -13.91 -10.40
C GLU A 60 6.56 -13.04 -9.17
N LEU A 61 5.44 -12.32 -9.16
CA LEU A 61 4.99 -11.47 -8.05
C LEU A 61 4.57 -12.28 -6.83
N ARG A 62 3.89 -13.42 -7.05
CA ARG A 62 3.49 -14.36 -5.99
C ARG A 62 4.70 -15.00 -5.33
N PHE A 63 5.69 -15.38 -6.14
CA PHE A 63 6.89 -16.09 -5.67
C PHE A 63 7.84 -15.21 -4.86
N LYS A 64 7.95 -13.91 -5.19
CA LYS A 64 9.00 -13.07 -4.62
C LYS A 64 8.66 -12.50 -3.23
N GLU A 65 7.44 -12.02 -2.95
CA GLU A 65 7.32 -11.01 -1.87
C GLU A 65 6.02 -11.00 -1.03
N GLY A 66 5.06 -11.91 -1.22
CA GLY A 66 3.82 -11.92 -0.42
C GLY A 66 3.05 -10.58 -0.43
N ILE A 67 3.32 -9.71 -1.41
CA ILE A 67 2.76 -8.35 -1.57
C ILE A 67 1.25 -8.43 -1.80
N LEU A 68 0.82 -9.50 -2.47
CA LEU A 68 -0.58 -9.77 -2.77
C LEU A 68 -1.40 -10.19 -1.54
N ASN A 69 -0.73 -10.56 -0.44
CA ASN A 69 -1.34 -10.89 0.86
C ASN A 69 -1.71 -9.60 1.60
N MET A 70 -2.66 -8.86 1.02
CA MET A 70 -3.30 -7.69 1.62
C MET A 70 -4.68 -8.07 2.17
N ARG A 71 -5.16 -7.33 3.18
CA ARG A 71 -6.54 -7.45 3.63
C ARG A 71 -7.49 -7.27 2.44
N CYS A 72 -8.41 -8.22 2.26
CA CYS A 72 -9.39 -8.21 1.18
C CYS A 72 -10.40 -7.06 1.34
N ASP A 73 -10.14 -5.95 0.66
CA ASP A 73 -11.00 -4.78 0.59
C ASP A 73 -10.97 -4.13 -0.82
N ASN A 74 -11.82 -3.13 -1.05
CA ASN A 74 -11.93 -2.48 -2.36
C ASN A 74 -10.61 -1.80 -2.78
N ILE A 75 -9.81 -1.31 -1.83
CA ILE A 75 -8.52 -0.70 -2.12
C ILE A 75 -7.53 -1.77 -2.62
N ALA A 76 -7.48 -2.93 -1.96
CA ALA A 76 -6.67 -4.06 -2.43
C ALA A 76 -7.10 -4.53 -3.82
N PHE A 77 -8.41 -4.55 -4.11
CA PHE A 77 -8.91 -4.89 -5.44
C PHE A 77 -8.39 -3.92 -6.50
N ILE A 78 -8.53 -2.61 -6.27
CA ILE A 78 -8.06 -1.57 -7.19
C ILE A 78 -6.55 -1.67 -7.40
N ALA A 79 -5.78 -1.86 -6.32
CA ALA A 79 -4.33 -2.02 -6.40
C ALA A 79 -3.92 -3.24 -7.25
N LYS A 80 -4.61 -4.37 -7.09
CA LYS A 80 -4.36 -5.62 -7.82
C LYS A 80 -4.89 -5.62 -9.25
N SER A 81 -5.82 -4.71 -9.58
CA SER A 81 -6.41 -4.64 -10.91
C SER A 81 -5.64 -3.69 -11.83
N ASP A 82 -4.87 -2.76 -11.27
CA ASP A 82 -4.13 -1.76 -12.05
C ASP A 82 -2.71 -2.25 -12.42
N PRO A 83 -2.38 -2.37 -13.72
CA PRO A 83 -1.09 -2.91 -14.14
C PRO A 83 0.10 -2.06 -13.69
N LEU A 84 -0.01 -0.73 -13.69
CA LEU A 84 1.10 0.14 -13.30
C LEU A 84 1.37 0.06 -11.81
N ILE A 85 0.33 0.05 -10.98
CA ILE A 85 0.47 -0.06 -9.52
C ILE A 85 1.13 -1.41 -9.16
N LEU A 86 0.73 -2.50 -9.81
CA LEU A 86 1.33 -3.83 -9.62
C LEU A 86 2.79 -3.89 -10.05
N SER A 87 3.12 -3.42 -11.25
CA SER A 87 4.50 -3.42 -11.74
C SER A 87 5.40 -2.54 -10.88
N PHE A 88 4.89 -1.39 -10.43
CA PHE A 88 5.58 -0.55 -9.47
C PHE A 88 5.80 -1.27 -8.13
N ALA A 89 4.86 -2.10 -7.67
CA ALA A 89 5.02 -2.91 -6.46
C ALA A 89 6.21 -3.87 -6.57
N ALA A 90 6.28 -4.60 -7.69
CA ALA A 90 7.37 -5.55 -7.98
C ALA A 90 8.72 -4.84 -8.03
N PHE A 91 8.77 -3.69 -8.72
CA PHE A 91 9.98 -2.86 -8.77
C PHE A 91 10.39 -2.35 -7.38
N TYR A 92 9.43 -1.85 -6.60
CA TYR A 92 9.69 -1.29 -5.28
C TYR A 92 10.21 -2.36 -4.31
N ALA A 93 9.72 -3.58 -4.40
CA ALA A 93 10.11 -4.64 -3.49
C ALA A 93 11.43 -5.35 -3.89
N LYS A 94 11.79 -5.39 -5.19
CA LYS A 94 13.16 -5.74 -5.62
C LYS A 94 14.23 -4.88 -4.92
N ARG A 95 13.93 -3.60 -4.68
CA ARG A 95 14.81 -2.66 -3.96
C ARG A 95 14.92 -2.96 -2.46
N HIS A 96 13.97 -3.71 -1.91
CA HIS A 96 13.77 -3.92 -0.48
C HIS A 96 13.65 -5.41 -0.15
N ARG A 97 14.77 -6.16 -0.26
CA ARG A 97 14.84 -7.63 -0.10
C ARG A 97 14.39 -8.19 1.26
N HIS A 98 14.18 -7.36 2.29
CA HIS A 98 13.81 -7.85 3.62
C HIS A 98 12.28 -7.93 3.82
N ASN A 99 11.81 -9.05 4.36
CA ASN A 99 10.38 -9.34 4.56
C ASN A 99 9.58 -8.26 5.32
N HIS A 100 10.20 -7.53 6.26
CA HIS A 100 9.52 -6.45 7.00
C HIS A 100 9.16 -5.26 6.09
N LEU A 101 9.89 -5.06 4.99
CA LEU A 101 9.66 -3.99 4.02
C LEU A 101 8.48 -4.29 3.09
N ASN A 102 7.99 -5.54 3.04
CA ASN A 102 6.76 -5.88 2.32
C ASN A 102 5.56 -5.10 2.87
N LYS A 103 5.54 -4.77 4.17
CA LYS A 103 4.52 -3.90 4.76
C LYS A 103 4.57 -2.48 4.18
N VAL A 104 5.77 -1.95 3.99
CA VAL A 104 5.99 -0.62 3.40
C VAL A 104 5.53 -0.61 1.94
N THR A 105 5.89 -1.62 1.15
CA THR A 105 5.42 -1.78 -0.23
C THR A 105 3.90 -1.87 -0.30
N LYS A 106 3.29 -2.72 0.55
CA LYS A 106 1.82 -2.86 0.67
C LYS A 106 1.15 -1.53 1.00
N ASN A 107 1.71 -0.73 1.90
CA ASN A 107 1.16 0.58 2.22
C ASN A 107 1.21 1.53 1.02
N LYS A 108 2.36 1.59 0.31
CA LYS A 108 2.53 2.43 -0.87
C LYS A 108 1.55 2.11 -2.00
N ILE A 109 1.38 0.82 -2.34
CA ILE A 109 0.42 0.45 -3.39
C ILE A 109 -1.01 0.74 -2.97
N ARG A 110 -1.33 0.66 -1.68
CA ARG A 110 -2.65 1.02 -1.15
C ARG A 110 -2.89 2.53 -1.17
N GLU A 111 -1.85 3.33 -0.92
CA GLU A 111 -1.90 4.79 -1.06
C GLU A 111 -2.14 5.20 -2.51
N LEU A 112 -1.41 4.59 -3.45
CA LEU A 112 -1.62 4.80 -4.89
C LEU A 112 -3.03 4.35 -5.32
N ALA A 113 -3.53 3.23 -4.82
CA ALA A 113 -4.88 2.77 -5.14
C ALA A 113 -5.98 3.67 -4.56
N ARG A 114 -5.76 4.28 -3.38
CA ARG A 114 -6.68 5.29 -2.82
C ARG A 114 -6.71 6.54 -3.70
N LEU A 115 -5.54 7.01 -4.11
CA LEU A 115 -5.41 8.15 -5.02
C LEU A 115 -6.11 7.87 -6.34
N TRP A 116 -5.84 6.72 -6.95
CA TRP A 116 -6.46 6.32 -8.21
C TRP A 116 -7.99 6.20 -8.11
N LYS A 117 -8.50 5.62 -7.02
CA LYS A 117 -9.94 5.55 -6.76
C LYS A 117 -10.59 6.93 -6.75
N ASP A 118 -9.94 7.93 -6.15
CA ASP A 118 -10.47 9.29 -6.08
C ASP A 118 -10.37 10.00 -7.44
N MET A 119 -9.24 9.86 -8.14
CA MET A 119 -9.03 10.42 -9.47
C MET A 119 -10.05 9.95 -10.51
N LYS A 120 -10.51 8.70 -10.42
CA LYS A 120 -11.56 8.15 -11.30
C LYS A 120 -12.89 8.92 -11.25
N LYS A 121 -13.12 9.74 -10.23
CA LYS A 121 -14.30 10.62 -10.16
C LYS A 121 -14.23 11.76 -11.17
N TYR A 122 -13.03 12.15 -11.57
CA TYR A 122 -12.77 13.33 -12.40
C TYR A 122 -12.28 12.99 -13.80
N ILE A 123 -11.71 11.80 -13.99
CA ILE A 123 -11.07 11.37 -15.24
C ILE A 123 -11.61 10.01 -15.66
N ASN A 124 -11.86 9.86 -16.96
CA ASN A 124 -12.29 8.60 -17.59
C ASN A 124 -11.13 7.84 -18.27
N ASP A 125 -9.98 7.75 -17.60
CA ASP A 125 -8.81 7.02 -18.10
C ASP A 125 -8.90 5.53 -17.69
N LYS A 126 -8.49 4.63 -18.58
CA LYS A 126 -8.65 3.17 -18.39
C LYS A 126 -7.86 2.64 -17.18
N ASN A 127 -6.63 3.11 -17.00
CA ASN A 127 -5.71 2.67 -15.95
C ASN A 127 -4.83 3.85 -15.48
N PHE A 128 -4.11 3.64 -14.38
CA PHE A 128 -3.27 4.66 -13.77
C PHE A 128 -2.15 5.13 -14.71
N PHE A 129 -1.63 4.24 -15.57
CA PHE A 129 -0.65 4.59 -16.59
C PHE A 129 -1.20 5.58 -17.61
N ALA A 130 -2.42 5.37 -18.11
CA ALA A 130 -3.09 6.29 -19.02
C ALA A 130 -3.28 7.66 -18.37
N ALA A 131 -3.56 7.71 -17.06
CA ALA A 131 -3.72 8.93 -16.29
C ALA A 131 -2.44 9.75 -16.06
N LEU A 132 -1.24 9.18 -16.30
CA LEU A 132 0.03 9.93 -16.24
C LEU A 132 0.16 10.89 -17.42
N LYS A 133 -0.51 12.03 -17.34
CA LYS A 133 -0.42 13.14 -18.30
C LYS A 133 -0.38 14.49 -17.56
N PRO A 134 0.26 15.53 -18.12
CA PRO A 134 0.34 16.85 -17.51
C PRO A 134 -1.03 17.48 -17.20
N GLU A 135 -2.02 17.27 -18.07
CA GLU A 135 -3.37 17.85 -17.91
C GLU A 135 -4.07 17.35 -16.63
N ASN A 136 -3.68 16.17 -16.18
CA ASN A 136 -4.23 15.54 -14.99
C ASN A 136 -3.54 16.01 -13.68
N PHE A 137 -2.51 16.86 -13.74
CA PHE A 137 -1.76 17.33 -12.57
C PHE A 137 -2.67 17.89 -11.48
N LYS A 138 -3.63 18.75 -11.86
CA LYS A 138 -4.62 19.33 -10.93
C LYS A 138 -5.44 18.26 -10.19
N TYR A 139 -5.76 17.15 -10.86
CA TYR A 139 -6.53 16.06 -10.26
C TYR A 139 -5.67 15.21 -9.33
N PHE A 140 -4.35 15.09 -9.56
CA PHE A 140 -3.44 14.46 -8.60
C PHE A 140 -3.36 15.25 -7.29
N VAL A 141 -3.28 16.58 -7.38
CA VAL A 141 -3.29 17.49 -6.22
C VAL A 141 -4.62 17.38 -5.47
N LEU A 142 -5.74 17.59 -6.17
CA LEU A 142 -7.09 17.53 -5.58
C LEU A 142 -7.36 16.17 -4.93
N SER A 143 -7.03 15.08 -5.62
CA SER A 143 -7.24 13.73 -5.07
C SER A 143 -6.35 13.47 -3.85
N THR A 144 -5.13 14.01 -3.82
CA THR A 144 -4.27 13.92 -2.64
C THR A 144 -4.86 14.68 -1.46
N GLN A 145 -5.38 15.89 -1.70
CA GLN A 145 -6.06 16.68 -0.68
C GLN A 145 -7.28 15.95 -0.12
N ASN A 146 -8.10 15.34 -0.99
CA ASN A 146 -9.28 14.57 -0.57
C ASN A 146 -8.92 13.35 0.30
N ILE A 147 -7.96 12.52 -0.13
CA ILE A 147 -7.59 11.30 0.62
C ILE A 147 -6.91 11.59 1.95
N THR A 148 -6.27 12.77 2.08
CA THR A 148 -5.58 13.21 3.31
C THR A 148 -6.49 14.02 4.23
N GLY A 149 -7.73 14.28 3.80
CA GLY A 149 -8.72 15.02 4.56
C GLY A 149 -8.39 16.50 4.67
N CYS A 150 -7.94 17.12 3.56
CA CYS A 150 -7.80 18.57 3.50
C CYS A 150 -9.18 19.22 3.64
N ASN A 151 -9.32 20.09 4.62
CA ASN A 151 -10.51 20.90 4.79
C ASN A 151 -10.35 22.17 3.96
N HIS A 152 -11.19 22.36 2.94
CA HIS A 152 -11.07 23.49 2.01
C HIS A 152 -11.22 24.87 2.68
N ASN A 153 -11.87 24.94 3.85
CA ASN A 153 -12.10 26.19 4.56
C ASN A 153 -10.87 26.64 5.37
N SER A 154 -10.19 25.68 6.01
CA SER A 154 -8.99 25.96 6.84
C SER A 154 -7.68 25.69 6.12
N GLN A 155 -7.76 25.08 4.92
CA GLN A 155 -6.64 24.52 4.17
C GLN A 155 -5.78 23.53 4.98
N LYS A 156 -6.28 22.97 6.08
CA LYS A 156 -5.53 22.03 6.93
C LYS A 156 -5.85 20.59 6.55
N PHE A 157 -4.81 19.76 6.50
CA PHE A 157 -4.89 18.30 6.44
C PHE A 157 -5.23 17.71 7.81
N GLU A 158 -6.43 17.14 7.96
CA GLU A 158 -6.92 16.64 9.25
C GLU A 158 -6.57 15.18 9.52
N LYS A 159 -6.43 14.35 8.47
CA LYS A 159 -6.31 12.88 8.65
C LYS A 159 -4.88 12.36 8.50
N ALA A 160 -4.19 12.77 7.45
CA ALA A 160 -2.88 12.21 7.12
C ALA A 160 -1.93 13.23 6.46
N PRO A 161 -1.45 14.23 7.21
CA PRO A 161 -0.50 15.22 6.68
C PRO A 161 0.80 14.59 6.15
N SER A 162 1.30 13.53 6.80
CA SER A 162 2.50 12.81 6.33
C SER A 162 2.30 12.18 4.95
N LEU A 163 1.09 11.67 4.66
CA LEU A 163 0.76 11.10 3.35
C LEU A 163 0.76 12.19 2.27
N ALA A 164 0.20 13.37 2.56
CA ALA A 164 0.20 14.52 1.66
C ALA A 164 1.64 14.91 1.28
N LEU A 165 2.53 14.96 2.28
CA LEU A 165 3.94 15.30 2.12
C LEU A 165 4.66 14.30 1.19
N HIS A 166 4.56 13.00 1.47
CA HIS A 166 5.33 12.01 0.72
C HIS A 166 4.66 11.53 -0.58
N MET A 167 3.40 11.89 -0.85
CA MET A 167 2.71 11.50 -2.08
C MET A 167 3.42 12.02 -3.33
N GLY A 168 3.85 13.30 -3.34
CA GLY A 168 4.59 13.87 -4.47
C GLY A 168 5.89 13.11 -4.78
N THR A 169 6.63 12.71 -3.74
CA THR A 169 7.84 11.88 -3.92
C THR A 169 7.52 10.49 -4.47
N THR A 170 6.37 9.94 -4.09
CA THR A 170 5.92 8.62 -4.57
C THR A 170 5.47 8.70 -6.03
N LEU A 171 4.71 9.72 -6.41
CA LEU A 171 4.30 9.96 -7.80
C LEU A 171 5.49 10.20 -8.73
N ARG A 172 6.51 10.95 -8.29
CA ARG A 172 7.76 11.11 -9.05
C ARG A 172 8.43 9.77 -9.35
N LYS A 173 8.51 8.89 -8.34
CA LYS A 173 9.07 7.53 -8.52
C LYS A 173 8.22 6.68 -9.45
N VAL A 174 6.90 6.82 -9.42
CA VAL A 174 6.00 6.15 -10.38
C VAL A 174 6.25 6.66 -11.80
N CYS A 175 6.40 7.97 -12.01
CA CYS A 175 6.73 8.54 -13.32
C CYS A 175 8.09 8.06 -13.82
N GLU A 176 9.11 8.01 -12.95
CA GLU A 176 10.44 7.47 -13.29
C GLU A 176 10.37 5.99 -13.69
N PHE A 177 9.61 5.19 -12.94
CA PHE A 177 9.38 3.79 -13.23
C PHE A 177 8.65 3.61 -14.57
N ALA A 178 7.52 4.29 -14.76
CA ALA A 178 6.76 4.26 -16.01
C ALA A 178 7.61 4.66 -17.22
N PHE A 179 8.45 5.70 -17.07
CA PHE A 179 9.40 6.08 -18.10
C PHE A 179 10.41 4.95 -18.39
N SER A 180 10.99 4.31 -17.37
CA SER A 180 11.93 3.21 -17.57
C SER A 180 11.31 1.98 -18.24
N GLU A 181 10.04 1.69 -17.96
CA GLU A 181 9.32 0.56 -18.57
C GLU A 181 9.06 0.80 -20.06
N ILE A 182 8.76 2.05 -20.44
CA ILE A 182 8.63 2.44 -21.85
C ILE A 182 9.98 2.27 -22.57
N GLN A 183 11.09 2.74 -21.96
CA GLN A 183 12.42 2.64 -22.58
C GLN A 183 12.90 1.18 -22.73
N GLN A 184 12.54 0.31 -21.77
CA GLN A 184 12.84 -1.13 -21.82
C GLN A 184 11.93 -1.91 -22.78
N LYS A 185 11.08 -1.22 -23.53
CA LYS A 185 10.16 -1.83 -24.50
C LYS A 185 9.20 -2.85 -23.87
N ASN A 186 8.75 -2.65 -22.62
CA ASN A 186 7.83 -3.56 -21.99
C ASN A 186 6.45 -3.54 -22.69
N HIS A 187 6.07 -4.66 -23.31
CA HIS A 187 4.85 -4.82 -24.10
C HIS A 187 3.56 -4.49 -23.32
N ILE A 188 3.56 -4.65 -21.99
CA ILE A 188 2.42 -4.30 -21.10
C ILE A 188 2.04 -2.81 -21.25
N PHE A 189 3.02 -1.93 -21.48
CA PHE A 189 2.83 -0.48 -21.46
C PHE A 189 2.89 0.19 -22.84
N ILE A 190 3.24 -0.55 -23.90
CA ILE A 190 3.56 0.03 -25.21
C ILE A 190 2.50 -0.26 -26.27
N SER A 191 1.68 -1.28 -26.05
CA SER A 191 0.68 -1.75 -27.01
C SER A 191 -0.34 -0.65 -27.34
N GLY A 192 -0.35 -0.21 -28.61
CA GLY A 192 -1.32 0.76 -29.15
C GLY A 192 -1.13 2.22 -28.71
N LEU A 193 0.05 2.59 -28.23
CA LEU A 193 0.33 3.94 -27.72
C LEU A 193 1.35 4.69 -28.57
N ASP A 194 1.15 6.00 -28.72
CA ASP A 194 2.19 6.91 -29.19
C ASP A 194 3.26 7.04 -28.10
N ILE A 195 4.33 6.27 -28.26
CA ILE A 195 5.45 6.20 -27.32
C ILE A 195 6.09 7.56 -27.12
N LEU A 196 6.27 8.33 -28.21
CA LEU A 196 6.96 9.62 -28.16
C LEU A 196 6.14 10.63 -27.35
N LYS A 197 4.85 10.74 -27.65
CA LYS A 197 3.92 11.59 -26.90
C LYS A 197 3.86 11.17 -25.44
N LYS A 198 3.63 9.88 -25.17
CA LYS A 198 3.49 9.39 -23.79
C LYS A 198 4.76 9.61 -22.95
N THR A 199 5.92 9.44 -23.57
CA THR A 199 7.21 9.69 -22.93
C THR A 199 7.38 11.17 -22.58
N LYS A 200 6.97 12.07 -23.47
CA LYS A 200 6.98 13.52 -23.22
C LYS A 200 6.02 13.89 -22.10
N ASP A 201 4.80 13.36 -22.12
CA ASP A 201 3.77 13.60 -21.12
C ASP A 201 4.24 13.22 -19.71
N ILE A 202 4.84 12.03 -19.56
CA ILE A 202 5.37 11.55 -18.26
C ILE A 202 6.52 12.43 -17.77
N LYS A 203 7.43 12.85 -18.66
CA LYS A 203 8.54 13.76 -18.31
C LYS A 203 8.03 15.11 -17.82
N VAL A 204 7.10 15.72 -18.57
CA VAL A 204 6.52 17.01 -18.20
C VAL A 204 5.75 16.89 -16.89
N LEU A 205 4.92 15.86 -16.71
CA LEU A 205 4.20 15.62 -15.46
C LEU A 205 5.16 15.46 -14.26
N LYS A 206 6.27 14.71 -14.44
CA LYS A 206 7.28 14.54 -13.40
C LYS A 206 7.88 15.88 -12.96
N GLU A 207 8.22 16.75 -13.90
CA GLU A 207 8.74 18.09 -13.60
C GLU A 207 7.68 18.99 -12.94
N LEU A 208 6.42 18.94 -13.39
CA LEU A 208 5.31 19.65 -12.72
C LEU A 208 5.16 19.21 -11.26
N ILE A 209 5.20 17.90 -10.98
CA ILE A 209 5.16 17.40 -9.60
C ILE A 209 6.40 17.85 -8.82
N LYS A 210 7.59 17.86 -9.43
CA LYS A 210 8.79 18.29 -8.73
C LYS A 210 8.75 19.78 -8.34
N ASN A 211 8.27 20.63 -9.24
CA ASN A 211 8.34 22.08 -9.08
C ASN A 211 7.16 22.64 -8.29
N ASN A 212 5.95 22.11 -8.49
CA ASN A 212 4.72 22.72 -7.98
C ASN A 212 4.17 22.02 -6.73
N TRP A 213 4.54 20.75 -6.47
CA TRP A 213 3.96 20.00 -5.35
C TRP A 213 4.25 20.63 -3.98
N ASN A 214 5.36 21.34 -3.85
CA ASN A 214 5.70 22.01 -2.60
C ASN A 214 4.67 23.10 -2.25
N ALA A 215 4.38 23.98 -3.22
CA ALA A 215 3.43 25.07 -3.05
C ALA A 215 1.98 24.56 -2.90
N GLU A 216 1.60 23.52 -3.64
CA GLU A 216 0.23 23.02 -3.67
C GLU A 216 -0.15 22.14 -2.47
N VAL A 217 0.83 21.43 -1.89
CA VAL A 217 0.56 20.37 -0.90
C VAL A 217 1.59 20.35 0.24
N SER A 218 2.89 20.28 -0.08
CA SER A 218 3.88 19.97 0.96
C SER A 218 4.09 21.06 2.00
N SER A 219 4.03 22.35 1.64
CA SER A 219 4.25 23.44 2.61
C SER A 219 3.22 23.36 3.74
N VAL A 220 1.94 23.35 3.36
CA VAL A 220 0.82 23.28 4.28
C VAL A 220 0.80 21.95 5.05
N ALA A 221 1.13 20.83 4.39
CA ALA A 221 1.24 19.54 5.06
C ALA A 221 2.35 19.52 6.13
N ASN A 222 3.49 20.17 5.85
CA ASN A 222 4.61 20.25 6.76
C ASN A 222 4.30 21.18 7.94
N GLU A 223 3.70 22.34 7.69
CA GLU A 223 3.21 23.25 8.73
C GLU A 223 2.25 22.53 9.68
N ASN A 224 1.27 21.79 9.14
CA ASN A 224 0.37 20.96 9.94
C ASN A 224 1.10 19.92 10.80
N LEU A 225 2.16 19.28 10.29
CA LEU A 225 2.94 18.32 11.07
C LEU A 225 3.69 19.00 12.21
N VAL A 226 4.28 20.16 11.96
CA VAL A 226 4.99 20.95 12.95
C VAL A 226 4.03 21.45 14.02
N GLU A 227 2.89 22.02 13.63
CA GLU A 227 1.82 22.42 14.56
C GLU A 227 1.32 21.24 15.41
N ASN A 228 1.06 20.08 14.79
CA ASN A 228 0.65 18.88 15.52
C ASN A 228 1.72 18.39 16.49
N GLN A 229 3.01 18.57 16.16
CA GLN A 229 4.10 18.25 17.06
C GLN A 229 4.20 19.23 18.23
N TRP A 230 3.98 20.53 17.99
CA TRP A 230 3.93 21.55 19.03
C TRP A 230 2.74 21.38 19.97
N ASN A 231 1.56 21.06 19.41
CA ASN A 231 0.33 20.83 20.16
C ASN A 231 0.30 19.48 20.87
N LYS A 232 1.29 18.61 20.65
CA LYS A 232 1.38 17.34 21.34
C LYS A 232 1.63 17.63 22.83
N PRO A 233 0.72 17.25 23.74
CA PRO A 233 0.91 17.53 25.16
C PRO A 233 2.21 16.87 25.63
N THR A 234 3.15 17.69 26.09
CA THR A 234 4.33 17.20 26.80
C THR A 234 3.84 16.65 28.13
N ILE A 235 3.71 15.32 28.21
CA ILE A 235 3.39 14.64 29.46
C ILE A 235 4.64 14.71 30.33
N ILE A 236 4.71 15.74 31.16
CA ILE A 236 5.73 15.84 32.20
C ILE A 236 5.28 14.91 33.33
N PRO A 237 6.11 13.95 33.78
CA PRO A 237 5.76 13.08 34.89
C PRO A 237 5.50 13.92 36.14
N LEU A 238 4.46 13.56 36.89
CA LEU A 238 4.18 14.23 38.16
C LEU A 238 5.33 13.97 39.14
N THR A 239 5.53 14.87 40.10
CA THR A 239 6.55 14.68 41.16
C THR A 239 6.33 13.36 41.92
N SER A 240 5.09 12.89 42.05
CA SER A 240 4.75 11.59 42.62
C SER A 240 5.30 10.41 41.82
N ASP A 241 5.29 10.50 40.49
CA ASP A 241 5.76 9.43 39.61
C ASP A 241 7.29 9.37 39.64
N ILE A 242 7.96 10.53 39.70
CA ILE A 242 9.41 10.62 39.88
C ILE A 242 9.83 10.04 41.24
N LYS A 243 9.08 10.33 42.32
CA LYS A 243 9.31 9.72 43.64
C LYS A 243 9.17 8.20 43.60
N LYS A 244 8.05 7.68 43.05
CA LYS A 244 7.84 6.23 42.89
C LYS A 244 8.97 5.56 42.11
N LEU A 245 9.44 6.18 41.03
CA LEU A 245 10.57 5.66 40.25
C LEU A 245 11.85 5.63 41.09
N ASN A 246 12.17 6.72 41.80
CA ASN A 246 13.36 6.82 42.64
C ASN A 246 13.35 5.78 43.75
N ASP A 247 12.23 5.63 44.45
CA ASP A 247 12.06 4.66 45.53
C ASP A 247 12.22 3.22 45.01
N TYR A 248 11.64 2.93 43.84
CA TYR A 248 11.82 1.63 43.18
C TYR A 248 13.28 1.35 42.79
N VAL A 249 13.98 2.33 42.23
CA VAL A 249 15.39 2.19 41.85
C VAL A 249 16.27 1.93 43.08
N LYS A 250 16.05 2.67 44.18
CA LYS A 250 16.75 2.45 45.45
C LYS A 250 16.50 1.04 46.00
N LEU A 251 15.24 0.63 46.07
CA LEU A 251 14.86 -0.71 46.53
C LEU A 251 15.55 -1.81 45.70
N ARG A 252 15.57 -1.67 44.37
CA ARG A 252 16.24 -2.63 43.47
C ARG A 252 17.75 -2.64 43.65
N ALA A 253 18.37 -1.48 43.85
CA ALA A 253 19.80 -1.39 44.11
C ALA A 253 20.18 -2.11 45.41
N GLU A 254 19.41 -1.92 46.49
CA GLU A 254 19.60 -2.60 47.76
C GLU A 254 19.43 -4.12 47.63
N GLN A 255 18.36 -4.58 46.97
CA GLN A 255 18.14 -6.01 46.71
C GLN A 255 19.28 -6.66 45.92
N CYS A 256 19.83 -5.96 44.92
CA CYS A 256 20.98 -6.44 44.14
C CYS A 256 22.26 -6.47 44.98
N ALA A 257 22.52 -5.44 45.79
CA ALA A 257 23.65 -5.40 46.71
C ALA A 257 23.61 -6.53 47.73
N ASP A 258 22.45 -6.82 48.29
CA ASP A 258 22.26 -7.91 49.24
C ASP A 258 22.40 -9.29 48.59
N LYS A 259 21.92 -9.45 47.35
CA LYS A 259 22.17 -10.67 46.57
C LYS A 259 23.67 -10.88 46.34
N LEU A 260 24.40 -9.84 45.94
CA LEU A 260 25.85 -9.92 45.74
C LEU A 260 26.59 -10.27 47.04
N LYS A 261 26.17 -9.72 48.19
CA LYS A 261 26.73 -10.08 49.49
C LYS A 261 26.45 -11.54 49.86
N LYS A 262 25.28 -12.07 49.51
CA LYS A 262 24.91 -13.47 49.75
C LYS A 262 25.60 -14.47 48.82
N THR A 263 25.86 -14.10 47.57
CA THR A 263 26.58 -14.95 46.60
C THR A 263 28.11 -14.99 46.84
N ARG A 264 28.64 -14.05 47.64
CA ARG A 264 30.08 -13.95 47.96
C ARG A 264 30.47 -14.65 49.27
N ARG A 265 29.54 -15.33 49.94
CA ARG A 265 29.78 -16.32 51.00
C ARG A 265 29.63 -17.71 50.41
#